data_AF-L1ICA4-F1
#
_entry.id   AF-L1ICA4-F1
#
_cell.length_a   1.000
_cell.length_b   1.000
_cell.length_c   1.000
_cell.angle_alpha   90.00
_cell.angle_beta   90.00
_cell.angle_gamma   90.00
#
_symmetry.space_group_name_H-M   'P 1'
#
loop_
_entity.id
_entity.type
_entity.pdbx_description
1 polymer ?
#
loop_
_entity_poly.entity_id
_entity_poly.type
_entity_poly.pdbx_seq_one_letter_code
_entity_poly.pdbx_strand_id
1 'polypeptide(L)'
;MQWVGNRAKAQSGETKRKRRQRRMRVARDTRERDREEKQGKFVERREGRSKHKENSIEVTRKQIQDDLNKTMADESLAHGISDFSVPAMRDSVVIQLRMRDKKERSPFEDLIRSRTKLLNENMMLENTQANLSKQISIQTEELRQLREASGIEGGGSRCQKCAGMQDELTRNLREKADDKQQILKLTQQVRDQQGVIEKMKMDMKEMENTIRSMRDEQKSALVKIKDLEASLQVAVEECGARTIEIDRLKPELHKMQTENFDLVNELLKLKGQMADKYNEIHSLMEEVELKKRIAEAVNSSNVPASSEEKEEAMAACEPVSFLCRLPQRAKQTIIAHERSEIHALAHNSSGAMLLTGSDDRTMKLWDARTLSRMATFQGAIKAVMCVAFSNDGNYVLGAR
;
A
#
# COMPACT_ATOMS: atom_id res chain seq x y z
N MET A 1 -39.85 -84.33 30.70
CA MET A 1 -39.66 -83.67 29.39
C MET A 1 -39.98 -82.17 29.34
N GLN A 2 -40.48 -81.51 30.39
CA GLN A 2 -40.84 -80.07 30.32
C GLN A 2 -39.70 -79.07 30.56
N TRP A 3 -38.51 -79.50 31.00
CA TRP A 3 -37.43 -78.57 31.38
C TRP A 3 -36.54 -78.10 30.22
N VAL A 4 -36.46 -78.86 29.12
CA VAL A 4 -35.58 -78.54 27.97
C VAL A 4 -36.21 -77.51 27.02
N GLY A 5 -37.54 -77.48 26.92
CA GLY A 5 -38.27 -76.58 25.99
C GLY A 5 -38.25 -75.09 26.40
N ASN A 6 -38.20 -74.79 27.71
CA ASN A 6 -38.23 -73.40 28.18
C ASN A 6 -36.88 -72.68 28.05
N ARG A 7 -35.76 -73.42 28.13
CA ARG A 7 -34.40 -72.86 27.97
C ARG A 7 -34.12 -72.45 26.51
N ALA A 8 -34.59 -73.25 25.55
CA ALA A 8 -34.46 -72.94 24.12
C ALA A 8 -35.31 -71.73 23.71
N LYS A 9 -36.53 -71.57 24.24
CA LYS A 9 -37.37 -70.38 23.99
C LYS A 9 -36.76 -69.11 24.57
N ALA A 10 -36.21 -69.15 25.79
CA ALA A 10 -35.52 -68.02 26.41
C ALA A 10 -34.26 -67.59 25.63
N GLN A 11 -33.40 -68.52 25.21
CA GLN A 11 -32.22 -68.22 24.38
C GLN A 11 -32.61 -67.66 22.99
N SER A 12 -33.72 -68.11 22.41
CA SER A 12 -34.25 -67.58 21.13
C SER A 12 -34.80 -66.15 21.25
N GLY A 13 -35.39 -65.81 22.40
CA GLY A 13 -35.90 -64.47 22.68
C GLY A 13 -34.77 -63.47 22.93
N GLU A 14 -33.72 -63.90 23.63
CA GLU A 14 -32.56 -63.09 23.96
C GLU A 14 -31.69 -62.77 22.73
N THR A 15 -31.55 -63.73 21.81
CA THR A 15 -30.89 -63.52 20.50
C THR A 15 -31.70 -62.60 19.58
N LYS A 16 -33.04 -62.70 19.56
CA LYS A 16 -33.91 -61.75 18.83
C LYS A 16 -33.82 -60.33 19.40
N ARG A 17 -33.77 -60.18 20.72
CA ARG A 17 -33.66 -58.87 21.39
C ARG A 17 -32.30 -58.21 21.11
N LYS A 18 -31.20 -58.97 21.15
CA LYS A 18 -29.86 -58.50 20.76
C LYS A 18 -29.77 -58.11 19.28
N ARG A 19 -30.39 -58.87 18.37
CA ARG A 19 -30.49 -58.49 16.94
C ARG A 19 -31.27 -57.19 16.71
N ARG A 20 -32.38 -56.99 17.44
CA ARG A 20 -33.17 -55.75 17.35
C ARG A 20 -32.40 -54.53 17.89
N GLN A 21 -31.67 -54.69 18.99
CA GLN A 21 -30.80 -53.62 19.52
C GLN A 21 -29.64 -53.28 18.58
N ARG A 22 -29.02 -54.28 17.92
CA ARG A 22 -27.99 -54.03 16.90
C ARG A 22 -28.56 -53.27 15.70
N ARG A 23 -29.74 -53.64 15.19
CA ARG A 23 -30.41 -52.92 14.09
C ARG A 23 -30.73 -51.46 14.44
N MET A 24 -31.20 -51.21 15.66
CA MET A 24 -31.49 -49.85 16.14
C MET A 24 -30.21 -49.00 16.27
N ARG A 25 -29.10 -49.61 16.71
CA ARG A 25 -27.80 -48.93 16.77
C ARG A 25 -27.29 -48.56 15.38
N VAL A 26 -27.27 -49.51 14.46
CA VAL A 26 -26.84 -49.27 13.06
C VAL A 26 -27.71 -48.20 12.40
N ALA A 27 -29.02 -48.21 12.62
CA ALA A 27 -29.93 -47.19 12.08
C ALA A 27 -29.76 -45.79 12.71
N ARG A 28 -29.25 -45.71 13.96
CA ARG A 28 -28.89 -44.44 14.59
C ARG A 28 -27.57 -43.92 14.00
N ASP A 29 -26.58 -44.78 13.89
CA ASP A 29 -25.24 -44.42 13.36
C ASP A 29 -25.30 -44.00 11.89
N THR A 30 -26.22 -44.57 11.08
CA THR A 30 -26.44 -44.12 9.71
C THR A 30 -27.13 -42.75 9.66
N ARG A 31 -28.09 -42.48 10.55
CA ARG A 31 -28.76 -41.17 10.62
C ARG A 31 -27.84 -40.06 11.11
N GLU A 32 -26.90 -40.37 12.00
CA GLU A 32 -25.88 -39.41 12.46
C GLU A 32 -24.89 -39.09 11.34
N ARG A 33 -24.38 -40.11 10.63
CA ARG A 33 -23.55 -39.89 9.44
C ARG A 33 -24.26 -39.07 8.35
N ASP A 34 -25.53 -39.36 8.05
CA ASP A 34 -26.31 -38.59 7.08
C ASP A 34 -26.52 -37.13 7.52
N ARG A 35 -26.56 -36.86 8.83
CA ARG A 35 -26.66 -35.49 9.37
C ARG A 35 -25.34 -34.75 9.26
N GLU A 36 -24.23 -35.40 9.60
CA GLU A 36 -22.89 -34.82 9.50
C GLU A 36 -22.53 -34.52 8.04
N GLU A 37 -22.83 -35.43 7.11
CA GLU A 37 -22.58 -35.23 5.67
C GLU A 37 -23.42 -34.08 5.10
N LYS A 38 -24.67 -33.92 5.56
CA LYS A 38 -25.54 -32.79 5.18
C LYS A 38 -25.04 -31.47 5.76
N GLN A 39 -24.51 -31.47 6.99
CA GLN A 39 -23.90 -30.27 7.59
C GLN A 39 -22.61 -29.87 6.86
N GLY A 40 -21.73 -30.83 6.56
CA GLY A 40 -20.50 -30.59 5.78
C GLY A 40 -20.80 -29.97 4.41
N LYS A 41 -21.72 -30.57 3.63
CA LYS A 41 -22.13 -30.02 2.32
C LYS A 41 -22.80 -28.65 2.41
N PHE A 42 -23.40 -28.30 3.56
CA PHE A 42 -24.01 -26.99 3.78
C PHE A 42 -22.96 -25.90 4.08
N VAL A 43 -21.93 -26.23 4.85
CA VAL A 43 -20.79 -25.35 5.15
C VAL A 43 -19.98 -25.07 3.88
N GLU A 44 -19.66 -26.10 3.11
CA GLU A 44 -18.88 -25.99 1.86
C GLU A 44 -19.60 -25.13 0.80
N ARG A 45 -20.94 -25.26 0.69
CA ARG A 45 -21.77 -24.39 -0.17
C ARG A 45 -21.82 -22.93 0.31
N ARG A 46 -21.73 -22.69 1.62
CA ARG A 46 -21.70 -21.34 2.20
C ARG A 46 -20.36 -20.65 1.91
N GLU A 47 -19.25 -21.37 2.12
CA GLU A 47 -17.91 -20.86 1.81
C GLU A 47 -17.73 -20.61 0.32
N GLY A 48 -18.21 -21.52 -0.55
CA GLY A 48 -18.19 -21.32 -2.00
C GLY A 48 -19.00 -20.10 -2.46
N ARG A 49 -20.19 -19.86 -1.87
CA ARG A 49 -20.99 -18.65 -2.12
C ARG A 49 -20.34 -17.38 -1.58
N SER A 50 -19.65 -17.45 -0.44
CA SER A 50 -18.92 -16.32 0.13
C SER A 50 -17.79 -15.89 -0.80
N LYS A 51 -16.98 -16.84 -1.26
CA LYS A 51 -15.88 -16.58 -2.21
C LYS A 51 -16.38 -16.05 -3.56
N HIS A 52 -17.49 -16.56 -4.09
CA HIS A 52 -18.10 -16.01 -5.30
C HIS A 52 -18.67 -14.59 -5.10
N LYS A 53 -19.26 -14.29 -3.92
CA LYS A 53 -19.70 -12.93 -3.59
C LYS A 53 -18.51 -11.98 -3.45
N GLU A 54 -17.44 -12.38 -2.78
CA GLU A 54 -16.19 -11.60 -2.69
C GLU A 54 -15.61 -11.29 -4.07
N ASN A 55 -15.46 -12.31 -4.92
CA ASN A 55 -14.94 -12.12 -6.27
C ASN A 55 -15.86 -11.21 -7.12
N SER A 56 -17.17 -11.31 -6.97
CA SER A 56 -18.12 -10.44 -7.68
C SER A 56 -18.12 -9.00 -7.15
N ILE A 57 -17.88 -8.80 -5.86
CA ILE A 57 -17.70 -7.49 -5.23
C ILE A 57 -16.36 -6.88 -5.66
N GLU A 58 -15.31 -7.69 -5.81
CA GLU A 58 -13.99 -7.23 -6.23
C GLU A 58 -13.95 -6.85 -7.71
N VAL A 59 -14.66 -7.60 -8.57
CA VAL A 59 -14.87 -7.26 -9.99
C VAL A 59 -15.68 -5.96 -10.12
N THR A 60 -16.75 -5.79 -9.34
CA THR A 60 -17.53 -4.53 -9.35
C THR A 60 -16.75 -3.35 -8.78
N ARG A 61 -15.89 -3.56 -7.78
CA ARG A 61 -14.99 -2.55 -7.23
C ARG A 61 -13.94 -2.11 -8.24
N LYS A 62 -13.35 -3.05 -8.99
CA LYS A 62 -12.45 -2.74 -10.11
C LYS A 62 -13.16 -1.97 -11.21
N GLN A 63 -14.37 -2.40 -11.60
CA GLN A 63 -15.16 -1.70 -12.61
C GLN A 63 -15.47 -0.25 -12.20
N ILE A 64 -15.87 -0.03 -10.95
CA ILE A 64 -16.13 1.32 -10.40
C ILE A 64 -14.83 2.15 -10.36
N GLN A 65 -13.70 1.54 -10.00
CA GLN A 65 -12.40 2.21 -9.98
C GLN A 65 -11.94 2.59 -11.39
N ASP A 66 -12.17 1.74 -12.39
CA ASP A 66 -11.81 2.00 -13.78
C ASP A 66 -12.72 3.06 -14.40
N ASP A 67 -14.01 3.07 -14.06
CA ASP A 67 -14.95 4.12 -14.46
C ASP A 67 -14.59 5.47 -13.80
N LEU A 68 -14.19 5.47 -12.53
CA LEU A 68 -13.66 6.65 -11.84
C LEU A 68 -12.39 7.18 -12.51
N ASN A 69 -11.44 6.29 -12.82
CA ASN A 69 -10.19 6.66 -13.48
C ASN A 69 -10.43 7.21 -14.90
N LYS A 70 -11.40 6.66 -15.65
CA LYS A 70 -11.83 7.20 -16.94
C LYS A 70 -12.45 8.59 -16.81
N THR A 71 -13.33 8.80 -15.83
CA THR A 71 -13.89 10.15 -15.58
C THR A 71 -12.81 11.16 -15.20
N MET A 72 -11.79 10.75 -14.42
CA MET A 72 -10.64 11.61 -14.11
C MET A 72 -9.78 11.91 -15.35
N ALA A 73 -9.66 10.96 -16.28
CA ALA A 73 -8.91 11.17 -17.52
C ALA A 73 -9.64 12.13 -18.49
N ASP A 74 -10.95 11.95 -18.66
CA ASP A 74 -11.78 12.78 -19.53
C ASP A 74 -11.89 14.24 -19.01
N GLU A 75 -11.88 14.45 -17.69
CA GLU A 75 -11.92 15.80 -17.09
C GLU A 75 -10.54 16.46 -16.99
N SER A 76 -9.43 15.69 -16.93
CA SER A 76 -8.07 16.24 -16.93
C SER A 76 -7.66 16.92 -18.25
N LEU A 77 -8.33 16.58 -19.35
CA LEU A 77 -8.13 17.21 -20.66
C LEU A 77 -8.88 18.55 -20.79
N ALA A 78 -9.83 18.85 -19.89
CA ALA A 78 -10.70 20.02 -20.03
C ALA A 78 -10.23 21.25 -19.26
N HIS A 79 -9.50 21.10 -18.14
CA HIS A 79 -9.09 22.24 -17.32
C HIS A 79 -7.67 22.08 -16.81
N GLY A 80 -6.81 23.03 -17.22
CA GLY A 80 -5.47 23.19 -16.71
C GLY A 80 -5.46 23.24 -15.18
N ILE A 81 -4.49 22.51 -14.64
CA ILE A 81 -4.22 22.28 -13.23
C ILE A 81 -4.27 23.59 -12.44
N SER A 82 -5.41 23.85 -11.80
CA SER A 82 -5.52 24.72 -10.61
C SER A 82 -6.83 24.39 -9.90
N ASP A 83 -6.74 24.15 -8.60
CA ASP A 83 -7.83 23.90 -7.66
C ASP A 83 -8.54 22.53 -7.71
N PHE A 84 -7.87 21.53 -7.15
CA PHE A 84 -8.53 20.35 -6.57
C PHE A 84 -9.42 20.77 -5.39
N SER A 85 -10.63 21.24 -5.68
CA SER A 85 -11.64 21.59 -4.68
C SER A 85 -12.40 20.33 -4.28
N VAL A 86 -11.99 19.72 -3.16
CA VAL A 86 -12.71 18.65 -2.42
C VAL A 86 -14.24 18.88 -2.33
N PRO A 87 -14.75 20.13 -2.23
CA PRO A 87 -16.19 20.45 -2.37
C PRO A 87 -16.88 19.93 -3.65
N ALA A 88 -16.28 20.10 -4.83
CA ALA A 88 -16.91 19.72 -6.10
C ALA A 88 -17.11 18.20 -6.21
N MET A 89 -16.15 17.44 -5.71
CA MET A 89 -16.21 15.98 -5.65
C MET A 89 -17.27 15.49 -4.66
N ARG A 90 -17.40 16.19 -3.51
CA ARG A 90 -18.45 15.91 -2.52
C ARG A 90 -19.85 16.14 -3.09
N ASP A 91 -20.05 17.23 -3.82
CA ASP A 91 -21.36 17.58 -4.39
C ASP A 91 -21.76 16.63 -5.53
N SER A 92 -20.81 16.21 -6.37
CA SER A 92 -21.05 15.19 -7.41
C SER A 92 -21.49 13.86 -6.81
N VAL A 93 -20.82 13.38 -5.76
CA VAL A 93 -21.19 12.13 -5.06
C VAL A 93 -22.56 12.25 -4.41
N VAL A 94 -22.89 13.38 -3.79
CA VAL A 94 -24.21 13.61 -3.17
C VAL A 94 -25.33 13.60 -4.23
N ILE A 95 -25.09 14.21 -5.40
CA ILE A 95 -26.06 14.20 -6.50
C ILE A 95 -26.26 12.78 -7.03
N GLN A 96 -25.19 12.01 -7.24
CA GLN A 96 -25.30 10.62 -7.68
C GLN A 96 -26.05 9.74 -6.67
N LEU A 97 -25.79 9.91 -5.37
CA LEU A 97 -26.51 9.20 -4.31
C LEU A 97 -28.00 9.56 -4.29
N ARG A 98 -28.37 10.84 -4.45
CA ARG A 98 -29.77 11.28 -4.52
C ARG A 98 -30.51 10.73 -5.75
N MET A 99 -29.84 10.67 -6.90
CA MET A 99 -30.40 10.10 -8.13
C MET A 99 -30.62 8.59 -7.98
N ARG A 100 -29.72 7.91 -7.26
CA ARG A 100 -29.82 6.48 -6.96
C ARG A 100 -30.94 6.18 -5.96
N ASP A 101 -31.05 6.95 -4.87
CA ASP A 101 -32.14 6.82 -3.89
C ASP A 101 -33.53 6.99 -4.52
N LYS A 102 -33.68 7.93 -5.48
CA LYS A 102 -34.94 8.11 -6.23
C LYS A 102 -35.26 6.91 -7.13
N LYS A 103 -34.25 6.33 -7.79
CA LYS A 103 -34.42 5.12 -8.61
C LYS A 103 -34.72 3.87 -7.78
N GLU A 104 -34.24 3.79 -6.54
CA GLU A 104 -34.44 2.63 -5.67
C GLU A 104 -35.76 2.67 -4.87
N ARG A 105 -36.30 3.85 -4.51
CA ARG A 105 -37.60 3.95 -3.81
C ARG A 105 -38.80 3.45 -4.63
N SER A 106 -38.85 3.77 -5.92
CA SER A 106 -39.94 3.35 -6.83
C SER A 106 -40.12 1.83 -6.90
N PRO A 107 -39.10 1.01 -7.20
CA PRO A 107 -39.26 -0.44 -7.29
C PRO A 107 -39.62 -1.09 -5.96
N PHE A 108 -39.25 -0.50 -4.81
CA PHE A 108 -39.66 -1.00 -3.50
C PHE A 108 -41.14 -0.73 -3.20
N GLU A 109 -41.64 0.46 -3.50
CA GLU A 109 -43.07 0.76 -3.35
C GLU A 109 -43.93 -0.10 -4.28
N ASP A 110 -43.48 -0.31 -5.52
CA ASP A 110 -44.15 -1.17 -6.49
C ASP A 110 -44.13 -2.65 -6.07
N LEU A 111 -43.03 -3.13 -5.47
CA LEU A 111 -42.92 -4.48 -4.93
C LEU A 111 -43.82 -4.68 -3.70
N ILE A 112 -43.90 -3.68 -2.80
CA ILE A 112 -44.80 -3.71 -1.66
C ILE A 112 -46.25 -3.78 -2.14
N ARG A 113 -46.64 -2.90 -3.08
CA ARG A 113 -48.01 -2.84 -3.64
C ARG A 113 -48.38 -4.14 -4.38
N SER A 114 -47.45 -4.71 -5.14
CA SER A 114 -47.63 -6.01 -5.81
C SER A 114 -47.78 -7.15 -4.82
N ARG A 115 -47.01 -7.15 -3.72
CA ARG A 115 -47.11 -8.15 -2.65
C ARG A 115 -48.45 -8.09 -1.93
N THR A 116 -48.97 -6.90 -1.59
CA THR A 116 -50.29 -6.77 -0.96
C THR A 116 -51.40 -7.24 -1.88
N LYS A 117 -51.30 -6.95 -3.19
CA LYS A 117 -52.26 -7.42 -4.19
C LYS A 117 -52.29 -8.95 -4.27
N LEU A 118 -51.12 -9.60 -4.37
CA LEU A 118 -51.02 -11.06 -4.41
C LEU A 118 -51.52 -11.73 -3.12
N LEU A 119 -51.28 -11.14 -1.95
CA LEU A 119 -51.81 -11.65 -0.68
C LEU A 119 -53.34 -11.63 -0.65
N ASN A 120 -53.96 -10.56 -1.14
CA ASN A 120 -55.41 -10.43 -1.21
C ASN A 120 -56.01 -11.42 -2.23
N GLU A 121 -55.39 -11.56 -3.40
CA GLU A 121 -55.80 -12.54 -4.43
C GLU A 121 -55.70 -13.98 -3.91
N ASN A 122 -54.65 -14.31 -3.16
CA ASN A 122 -54.48 -15.65 -2.59
C ASN A 122 -55.53 -15.96 -1.50
N MET A 123 -55.87 -14.98 -0.67
CA MET A 123 -56.95 -15.10 0.32
C MET A 123 -58.31 -15.32 -0.34
N MET A 124 -58.57 -14.66 -1.47
CA MET A 124 -59.79 -14.86 -2.25
C MET A 124 -59.84 -16.27 -2.87
N LEU A 125 -58.72 -16.78 -3.40
CA LEU A 125 -58.62 -18.13 -3.97
C LEU A 125 -58.83 -19.23 -2.91
N GLU A 126 -58.33 -19.05 -1.69
CA GLU A 126 -58.57 -20.00 -0.59
C GLU A 126 -60.05 -20.04 -0.20
N ASN A 127 -60.72 -18.88 -0.17
CA ASN A 127 -62.16 -18.80 0.10
C ASN A 127 -63.01 -19.43 -1.01
N THR A 128 -62.67 -19.22 -2.28
CA THR A 128 -63.37 -19.88 -3.40
C THR A 128 -63.15 -21.39 -3.38
N GLN A 129 -61.94 -21.85 -3.06
CA GLN A 129 -61.63 -23.28 -2.90
C GLN A 129 -62.46 -23.94 -1.78
N ALA A 130 -62.64 -23.25 -0.65
CA ALA A 130 -63.47 -23.72 0.46
C ALA A 130 -64.95 -23.80 0.04
N ASN A 131 -65.45 -22.81 -0.69
CA ASN A 131 -66.83 -22.79 -1.18
C ASN A 131 -67.09 -23.87 -2.24
N LEU A 132 -66.18 -24.06 -3.21
CA LEU A 132 -66.28 -25.15 -4.19
C LEU A 132 -66.27 -26.51 -3.51
N SER A 133 -65.45 -26.70 -2.48
CA SER A 133 -65.43 -27.96 -1.72
C SER A 133 -66.74 -28.25 -1.00
N LYS A 134 -67.39 -27.20 -0.43
CA LYS A 134 -68.74 -27.33 0.16
C LYS A 134 -69.79 -27.65 -0.90
N GLN A 135 -69.78 -26.97 -2.04
CA GLN A 135 -70.73 -27.21 -3.12
C GLN A 135 -70.59 -28.62 -3.72
N ILE A 136 -69.36 -29.08 -3.94
CA ILE A 136 -69.09 -30.46 -4.38
C ILE A 136 -69.68 -31.43 -3.37
N SER A 137 -69.43 -31.25 -2.06
CA SER A 137 -69.98 -32.11 -1.00
C SER A 137 -71.51 -32.19 -1.01
N ILE A 138 -72.19 -31.04 -1.15
CA ILE A 138 -73.65 -30.97 -1.19
C ILE A 138 -74.18 -31.69 -2.44
N GLN A 139 -73.62 -31.38 -3.62
CA GLN A 139 -74.06 -31.99 -4.87
C GLN A 139 -73.72 -33.49 -4.97
N THR A 140 -72.65 -33.96 -4.31
CA THR A 140 -72.39 -35.41 -4.18
C THR A 140 -73.43 -36.10 -3.31
N GLU A 141 -73.91 -35.45 -2.25
CA GLU A 141 -74.96 -36.01 -1.39
C GLU A 141 -76.33 -35.98 -2.09
N GLU A 142 -76.65 -34.92 -2.83
CA GLU A 142 -77.84 -34.86 -3.71
C GLU A 142 -77.84 -35.97 -4.75
N LEU A 143 -76.70 -36.23 -5.42
CA LEU A 143 -76.55 -37.37 -6.32
C LEU A 143 -76.74 -38.71 -5.62
N ARG A 144 -76.24 -38.86 -4.39
CA ARG A 144 -76.37 -40.09 -3.60
C ARG A 144 -77.85 -40.35 -3.27
N GLN A 145 -78.56 -39.33 -2.79
CA GLN A 145 -79.99 -39.39 -2.51
C GLN A 145 -80.82 -39.68 -3.77
N LEU A 146 -80.49 -39.05 -4.90
CA LEU A 146 -81.16 -39.34 -6.19
C LEU A 146 -80.91 -40.76 -6.68
N ARG A 147 -79.69 -41.31 -6.48
CA ARG A 147 -79.39 -42.71 -6.81
C ARG A 147 -80.15 -43.69 -5.91
N GLU A 148 -80.19 -43.43 -4.61
CA GLU A 148 -80.92 -44.24 -3.63
C GLU A 148 -82.43 -44.23 -3.92
N ALA A 149 -83.01 -43.06 -4.20
CA ALA A 149 -84.41 -42.94 -4.61
C ALA A 149 -84.72 -43.65 -5.94
N SER A 150 -83.78 -43.68 -6.89
CA SER A 150 -83.93 -44.42 -8.16
C SER A 150 -83.70 -45.94 -8.05
N GLY A 151 -83.14 -46.41 -6.93
CA GLY A 151 -82.85 -47.83 -6.66
C GLY A 151 -83.94 -48.54 -5.85
N ILE A 152 -84.93 -47.79 -5.35
CA ILE A 152 -86.09 -48.32 -4.63
C ILE A 152 -87.27 -48.30 -5.59
N GLU A 153 -87.34 -49.25 -6.52
CA GLU A 153 -88.59 -49.79 -7.08
C GLU A 153 -88.26 -50.95 -8.02
N GLY A 154 -88.93 -52.08 -7.80
CA GLY A 154 -88.72 -53.30 -8.57
C GLY A 154 -89.04 -53.10 -10.06
N GLY A 155 -88.15 -53.61 -10.92
CA GLY A 155 -88.46 -54.05 -12.27
C GLY A 155 -89.27 -53.09 -13.15
N GLY A 156 -88.72 -51.94 -13.52
CA GLY A 156 -89.32 -51.05 -14.52
C GLY A 156 -88.32 -50.01 -15.00
N SER A 157 -88.31 -49.71 -16.30
CA SER A 157 -87.37 -48.82 -16.98
C SER A 157 -86.99 -47.55 -16.19
N ARG A 158 -85.68 -47.29 -16.08
CA ARG A 158 -85.09 -46.09 -15.44
C ARG A 158 -85.75 -44.82 -16.01
N CYS A 159 -86.36 -43.99 -15.16
CA CYS A 159 -87.00 -42.73 -15.57
C CYS A 159 -86.00 -41.85 -16.35
N GLN A 160 -86.32 -41.55 -17.62
CA GLN A 160 -85.44 -40.84 -18.55
C GLN A 160 -85.07 -39.42 -18.08
N LYS A 161 -85.99 -38.76 -17.34
CA LYS A 161 -85.74 -37.46 -16.69
C LYS A 161 -84.74 -37.56 -15.52
N CYS A 162 -84.84 -38.60 -14.69
CA CYS A 162 -83.90 -38.82 -13.58
C CYS A 162 -82.50 -39.17 -14.08
N ALA A 163 -82.41 -39.93 -15.18
CA ALA A 163 -81.13 -40.21 -15.83
C ALA A 163 -80.47 -38.93 -16.39
N GLY A 164 -81.23 -38.07 -17.07
CA GLY A 164 -80.72 -36.79 -17.57
C GLY A 164 -80.22 -35.85 -16.46
N MET A 165 -80.97 -35.73 -15.36
CA MET A 165 -80.54 -34.96 -14.18
C MET A 165 -79.28 -35.55 -13.52
N GLN A 166 -79.17 -36.88 -13.43
CA GLN A 166 -77.96 -37.54 -12.92
C GLN A 166 -76.74 -37.26 -13.81
N ASP A 167 -76.90 -37.31 -15.13
CA ASP A 167 -75.82 -37.04 -16.08
C ASP A 167 -75.36 -35.57 -16.04
N GLU A 168 -76.29 -34.63 -15.94
CA GLU A 168 -76.01 -33.20 -15.83
C GLU A 168 -75.32 -32.84 -14.50
N LEU A 169 -75.79 -33.39 -13.39
CA LEU A 169 -75.17 -33.19 -12.08
C LEU A 169 -73.77 -33.86 -12.00
N THR A 170 -73.58 -34.99 -12.70
CA THR A 170 -72.27 -35.65 -12.82
C THR A 170 -71.30 -34.82 -13.67
N ARG A 171 -71.76 -34.18 -14.75
CA ARG A 171 -70.95 -33.26 -15.57
C ARG A 171 -70.53 -32.03 -14.76
N ASN A 172 -71.46 -31.41 -14.04
CA ASN A 172 -71.18 -30.25 -13.18
C ASN A 172 -70.17 -30.57 -12.06
N LEU A 173 -70.25 -31.77 -11.46
CA LEU A 173 -69.27 -32.20 -10.47
C LEU A 173 -67.87 -32.41 -11.05
N ARG A 174 -67.76 -32.88 -12.31
CA ARG A 174 -66.45 -33.01 -12.99
C ARG A 174 -65.83 -31.65 -13.25
N GLU A 175 -66.60 -30.71 -13.78
CA GLU A 175 -66.13 -29.34 -14.05
C GLU A 175 -65.66 -28.64 -12.77
N LYS A 176 -66.44 -28.72 -11.67
CA LYS A 176 -66.02 -28.19 -10.36
C LYS A 176 -64.79 -28.90 -9.78
N ALA A 177 -64.62 -30.19 -10.06
CA ALA A 177 -63.44 -30.94 -9.62
C ALA A 177 -62.18 -30.51 -10.39
N ASP A 178 -62.30 -30.24 -11.69
CA ASP A 178 -61.22 -29.72 -12.54
C ASP A 178 -60.83 -28.30 -12.11
N ASP A 179 -61.81 -27.42 -11.86
CA ASP A 179 -61.57 -26.08 -11.31
C ASP A 179 -60.86 -26.13 -9.96
N LYS A 180 -61.27 -27.05 -9.07
CA LYS A 180 -60.62 -27.26 -7.78
C LYS A 180 -59.17 -27.73 -7.95
N GLN A 181 -58.87 -28.58 -8.93
CA GLN A 181 -57.49 -28.97 -9.23
C GLN A 181 -56.66 -27.81 -9.79
N GLN A 182 -57.24 -26.99 -10.67
CA GLN A 182 -56.60 -25.79 -11.22
C GLN A 182 -56.22 -24.82 -10.09
N ILE A 183 -57.15 -24.53 -9.17
CA ILE A 183 -56.92 -23.66 -8.02
C ILE A 183 -55.83 -24.24 -7.12
N LEU A 184 -55.86 -25.54 -6.82
CA LEU A 184 -54.81 -26.20 -6.02
C LEU A 184 -53.40 -26.04 -6.60
N LYS A 185 -53.25 -26.13 -7.94
CA LYS A 185 -51.97 -25.91 -8.61
C LYS A 185 -51.51 -24.46 -8.45
N LEU A 186 -52.40 -23.49 -8.66
CA LEU A 186 -52.09 -22.05 -8.49
C LEU A 186 -51.73 -21.72 -7.04
N THR A 187 -52.48 -22.22 -6.06
CA THR A 187 -52.18 -22.02 -4.63
C THR A 187 -50.82 -22.59 -4.23
N GLN A 188 -50.41 -23.72 -4.82
CA GLN A 188 -49.07 -24.27 -4.58
C GLN A 188 -47.98 -23.39 -5.21
N GLN A 189 -48.17 -22.91 -6.45
CA GLN A 189 -47.23 -21.99 -7.09
C GLN A 189 -47.05 -20.69 -6.30
N VAL A 190 -48.14 -20.11 -5.76
CA VAL A 190 -48.07 -18.91 -4.91
C VAL A 190 -47.31 -19.20 -3.61
N ARG A 191 -47.52 -20.36 -2.98
CA ARG A 191 -46.76 -20.77 -1.79
C ARG A 191 -45.26 -20.93 -2.07
N ASP A 192 -44.91 -21.54 -3.20
CA ASP A 192 -43.51 -21.70 -3.59
C ASP A 192 -42.85 -20.33 -3.83
N GLN A 193 -43.56 -19.41 -4.49
CA GLN A 193 -43.11 -18.02 -4.69
C GLN A 193 -42.96 -17.25 -3.37
N GLN A 194 -43.87 -17.43 -2.41
CA GLN A 194 -43.75 -16.85 -1.07
C GLN A 194 -42.48 -17.33 -0.36
N GLY A 195 -42.13 -18.61 -0.48
CA GLY A 195 -40.88 -19.16 0.07
C GLY A 195 -39.63 -18.50 -0.50
N VAL A 196 -39.62 -18.21 -1.82
CA VAL A 196 -38.53 -17.48 -2.48
C VAL A 196 -38.45 -16.03 -1.98
N ILE A 197 -39.59 -15.35 -1.86
CA ILE A 197 -39.66 -13.96 -1.37
C ILE A 197 -39.13 -13.86 0.08
N GLU A 198 -39.53 -14.75 0.98
CA GLU A 198 -39.03 -14.73 2.36
C GLU A 198 -37.52 -14.96 2.42
N LYS A 199 -36.99 -15.82 1.57
CA LYS A 199 -35.53 -16.00 1.46
C LYS A 199 -34.85 -14.72 0.97
N MET A 200 -35.38 -14.06 -0.07
CA MET A 200 -34.83 -12.80 -0.58
C MET A 200 -34.86 -11.70 0.49
N LYS A 201 -35.89 -11.63 1.32
CA LYS A 201 -35.93 -10.67 2.45
C LYS A 201 -34.84 -10.92 3.48
N MET A 202 -34.57 -12.19 3.81
CA MET A 202 -33.50 -12.54 4.74
C MET A 202 -32.14 -12.13 4.15
N ASP A 203 -31.89 -12.43 2.88
CA ASP A 203 -30.67 -12.02 2.18
C ASP A 203 -30.54 -10.49 2.11
N MET A 204 -31.64 -9.76 1.89
CA MET A 204 -31.66 -8.30 1.92
C MET A 204 -31.35 -7.72 3.30
N LYS A 205 -31.90 -8.30 4.36
CA LYS A 205 -31.62 -7.88 5.74
C LYS A 205 -30.14 -8.10 6.10
N GLU A 206 -29.53 -9.17 5.60
CA GLU A 206 -28.10 -9.43 5.73
C GLU A 206 -27.26 -8.37 4.99
N MET A 207 -27.67 -7.99 3.78
CA MET A 207 -27.06 -6.90 3.01
C MET A 207 -27.19 -5.53 3.71
N GLU A 208 -28.35 -5.22 4.27
CA GLU A 208 -28.54 -3.98 5.04
C GLU A 208 -27.62 -3.89 6.26
N ASN A 209 -27.40 -5.02 6.96
CA ASN A 209 -26.50 -5.07 8.10
C ASN A 209 -25.04 -4.87 7.68
N THR A 210 -24.61 -5.44 6.56
CA THR A 210 -23.27 -5.24 6.02
C THR A 210 -23.05 -3.79 5.57
N ILE A 211 -24.02 -3.19 4.87
CA ILE A 211 -23.99 -1.77 4.51
C ILE A 211 -23.88 -0.87 5.76
N ARG A 212 -24.62 -1.20 6.83
CA ARG A 212 -24.54 -0.45 8.09
C ARG A 212 -23.14 -0.53 8.71
N SER A 213 -22.56 -1.73 8.79
CA SER A 213 -21.17 -1.93 9.28
C SER A 213 -20.16 -1.13 8.47
N MET A 214 -20.21 -1.23 7.14
CA MET A 214 -19.32 -0.48 6.24
C MET A 214 -19.45 1.03 6.41
N ARG A 215 -20.68 1.54 6.64
CA ARG A 215 -20.92 2.97 6.86
C ARG A 215 -20.30 3.45 8.18
N ASP A 216 -20.35 2.64 9.23
CA ASP A 216 -19.75 2.99 10.53
C ASP A 216 -18.22 2.93 10.47
N GLU A 217 -17.65 1.95 9.75
CA GLU A 217 -16.22 1.90 9.43
C GLU A 217 -15.78 3.13 8.62
N GLN A 218 -16.55 3.53 7.61
CA GLN A 218 -16.28 4.73 6.81
C GLN A 218 -16.28 5.99 7.68
N LYS A 219 -17.23 6.14 8.60
CA LYS A 219 -17.25 7.27 9.55
C LYS A 219 -16.02 7.28 10.46
N SER A 220 -15.63 6.12 10.98
CA SER A 220 -14.42 6.01 11.81
C SER A 220 -13.15 6.39 11.04
N ALA A 221 -13.03 5.93 9.80
CA ALA A 221 -11.91 6.31 8.93
C ALA A 221 -11.88 7.81 8.63
N LEU A 222 -13.04 8.43 8.41
CA LEU A 222 -13.14 9.86 8.13
C LEU A 222 -12.74 10.73 9.32
N VAL A 223 -13.00 10.30 10.55
CA VAL A 223 -12.48 10.97 11.77
C VAL A 223 -10.96 10.89 11.80
N LYS A 224 -10.37 9.71 11.58
CA LYS A 224 -8.91 9.54 11.56
C LYS A 224 -8.23 10.38 10.49
N ILE A 225 -8.84 10.52 9.31
CA ILE A 225 -8.31 11.37 8.23
C ILE A 225 -8.25 12.83 8.70
N LYS A 226 -9.30 13.34 9.35
CA LYS A 226 -9.31 14.71 9.88
C LYS A 226 -8.24 14.93 10.96
N ASP A 227 -8.03 13.95 11.82
CA ASP A 227 -6.98 14.04 12.86
C ASP A 227 -5.58 14.07 12.23
N LEU A 228 -5.37 13.30 11.15
CA LEU A 228 -4.12 13.31 10.38
C LEU A 228 -3.94 14.63 9.61
N GLU A 229 -4.99 15.18 9.00
CA GLU A 229 -4.96 16.48 8.33
C GLU A 229 -4.58 17.60 9.30
N ALA A 230 -5.15 17.60 10.51
CA ALA A 230 -4.79 18.57 11.55
C ALA A 230 -3.33 18.42 11.99
N SER A 231 -2.84 17.19 12.16
CA SER A 231 -1.44 16.92 12.51
C SER A 231 -0.47 17.38 11.41
N LEU A 232 -0.84 17.16 10.14
CA LEU A 232 -0.05 17.60 9.00
C LEU A 232 0.03 19.12 8.91
N GLN A 233 -1.08 19.83 9.18
CA GLN A 233 -1.12 21.29 9.17
C GLN A 233 -0.13 21.90 10.18
N VAL A 234 -0.08 21.36 11.40
CA VAL A 234 0.89 21.80 12.42
C VAL A 234 2.34 21.58 11.95
N ALA A 235 2.64 20.43 11.37
CA ALA A 235 3.98 20.14 10.86
C ALA A 235 4.41 21.06 9.71
N VAL A 236 3.46 21.48 8.85
CA VAL A 236 3.71 22.45 7.78
C VAL A 236 4.04 23.83 8.36
N GLU A 237 3.31 24.27 9.38
CA GLU A 237 3.57 25.55 10.06
C GLU A 237 4.94 25.57 10.75
N GLU A 238 5.32 24.47 11.43
CA GLU A 238 6.65 24.31 12.02
C GLU A 238 7.77 24.34 10.98
N CYS A 239 7.58 23.67 9.84
CA CYS A 239 8.53 23.73 8.72
C CYS A 239 8.64 25.15 8.15
N GLY A 240 7.52 25.87 8.05
CA GLY A 240 7.50 27.28 7.64
C GLY A 240 8.33 28.16 8.57
N ALA A 241 8.16 28.00 9.89
CA ALA A 241 8.92 28.75 10.89
C ALA A 241 10.44 28.49 10.79
N ARG A 242 10.85 27.22 10.64
CA ARG A 242 12.27 26.87 10.45
C ARG A 242 12.87 27.43 9.17
N THR A 243 12.08 27.50 8.10
CA THR A 243 12.52 28.05 6.82
C THR A 243 12.85 29.54 6.96
N ILE A 244 11.98 30.30 7.65
CA ILE A 244 12.21 31.73 7.94
C ILE A 244 13.49 31.93 8.77
N GLU A 245 13.75 31.04 9.74
CA GLU A 245 14.95 31.12 10.57
C GLU A 245 16.24 30.81 9.77
N ILE A 246 16.20 29.83 8.87
CA ILE A 246 17.31 29.55 7.94
C ILE A 246 17.58 30.76 7.05
N ASP A 247 16.54 31.37 6.49
CA ASP A 247 16.69 32.55 5.62
C ASP A 247 17.28 33.75 6.38
N ARG A 248 17.00 33.87 7.69
CA ARG A 248 17.60 34.89 8.55
C ARG A 248 19.09 34.65 8.84
N LEU A 249 19.51 33.41 9.08
CA LEU A 249 20.90 33.08 9.44
C LEU A 249 21.84 33.07 8.22
N LYS A 250 21.31 32.82 7.03
CA LYS A 250 22.09 32.76 5.78
C LYS A 250 22.91 34.02 5.47
N PRO A 251 22.38 35.26 5.57
CA PRO A 251 23.18 36.47 5.36
C PRO A 251 24.24 36.69 6.45
N GLU A 252 23.96 36.33 7.71
CA GLU A 252 24.95 36.42 8.78
C GLU A 252 26.13 35.47 8.52
N LEU A 253 25.85 34.24 8.07
CA LEU A 253 26.90 33.30 7.67
C LEU A 253 27.74 33.86 6.51
N HIS A 254 27.12 34.43 5.49
CA HIS A 254 27.84 35.04 4.37
C HIS A 254 28.71 36.22 4.82
N LYS A 255 28.20 37.07 5.71
CA LYS A 255 28.98 38.17 6.28
C LYS A 255 30.23 37.67 7.03
N MET A 256 30.08 36.65 7.87
CA MET A 256 31.20 36.04 8.58
C MET A 256 32.22 35.40 7.63
N GLN A 257 31.75 34.79 6.53
CA GLN A 257 32.63 34.23 5.50
C GLN A 257 33.44 35.32 4.78
N THR A 258 32.82 36.45 4.45
CA THR A 258 33.52 37.58 3.83
C THR A 258 34.56 38.19 4.76
N GLU A 259 34.22 38.40 6.03
CA GLU A 259 35.15 38.94 7.03
C GLU A 259 36.34 38.00 7.24
N ASN A 260 36.11 36.69 7.27
CA ASN A 260 37.19 35.71 7.38
C ASN A 260 38.10 35.71 6.13
N PHE A 261 37.52 35.85 4.93
CA PHE A 261 38.30 35.98 3.70
C PHE A 261 39.20 37.22 3.71
N ASP A 262 38.69 38.37 4.17
CA ASP A 262 39.47 39.61 4.27
C ASP A 262 40.61 39.48 5.28
N LEU A 263 40.35 38.87 6.44
CA LEU A 263 41.38 38.60 7.45
C LEU A 263 42.49 37.70 6.92
N VAL A 264 42.14 36.65 6.17
CA VAL A 264 43.13 35.75 5.54
C VAL A 264 44.01 36.51 4.55
N ASN A 265 43.43 37.41 3.74
CA ASN A 265 44.19 38.22 2.79
C ASN A 265 45.16 39.18 3.48
N GLU A 266 44.73 39.85 4.55
CA GLU A 266 45.62 40.72 5.33
C GLU A 266 46.74 39.92 6.02
N LEU A 267 46.47 38.71 6.53
CA LEU A 267 47.50 37.82 7.06
C LEU A 267 48.54 37.43 5.99
N LEU A 268 48.11 37.13 4.77
CA LEU A 268 49.01 36.81 3.66
C LEU A 268 49.89 38.01 3.28
N LYS A 269 49.32 39.21 3.26
CA LYS A 269 50.07 40.46 3.01
C LYS A 269 51.13 40.73 4.08
N LEU A 270 50.78 40.59 5.36
CA LEU A 270 51.72 40.72 6.47
C LEU A 270 52.83 39.66 6.41
N LYS A 271 52.50 38.41 6.03
CA LYS A 271 53.51 37.36 5.81
C LYS A 271 54.48 37.73 4.68
N GLY A 272 53.99 38.30 3.59
CA GLY A 272 54.84 38.81 2.50
C GLY A 272 55.81 39.90 3.00
N GLN A 273 55.30 40.90 3.71
CA GLN A 273 56.12 41.97 4.30
C GLN A 273 57.18 41.44 5.28
N MET A 274 56.83 40.43 6.08
CA MET A 274 57.82 39.78 6.95
C MET A 274 58.91 39.08 6.14
N ALA A 275 58.55 38.35 5.07
CA ALA A 275 59.52 37.69 4.22
C ALA A 275 60.49 38.70 3.57
N ASP A 276 60.00 39.85 3.12
CA ASP A 276 60.83 40.92 2.57
C ASP A 276 61.82 41.45 3.61
N LYS A 277 61.37 41.71 4.84
CA LYS A 277 62.25 42.12 5.95
C LYS A 277 63.29 41.05 6.31
N TYR A 278 62.92 39.77 6.29
CA TYR A 278 63.88 38.69 6.53
C TYR A 278 64.96 38.64 5.43
N ASN A 279 64.60 38.86 4.17
CA ASN A 279 65.55 38.94 3.07
C ASN A 279 66.50 40.14 3.21
N GLU A 280 65.98 41.30 3.62
CA GLU A 280 66.79 42.50 3.88
C GLU A 280 67.79 42.28 5.02
N ILE A 281 67.35 41.70 6.14
CA ILE A 281 68.22 41.32 7.25
C ILE A 281 69.30 40.33 6.78
N HIS A 282 68.94 39.34 5.97
CA HIS A 282 69.90 38.37 5.44
C HIS A 282 70.97 39.03 4.57
N SER A 283 70.58 39.95 3.68
CA SER A 283 71.51 40.73 2.85
C SER A 283 72.48 41.55 3.69
N LEU A 284 71.97 42.25 4.71
CA LEU A 284 72.81 43.03 5.63
C LEU A 284 73.77 42.14 6.44
N MET A 285 73.33 40.96 6.87
CA MET A 285 74.19 39.99 7.54
C MET A 285 75.33 39.50 6.64
N GLU A 286 75.05 39.20 5.37
CA GLU A 286 76.07 38.81 4.39
C GLU A 286 77.09 39.94 4.16
N GLU A 287 76.63 41.19 4.05
CA GLU A 287 77.52 42.35 3.92
C GLU A 287 78.43 42.52 5.14
N VAL A 288 77.91 42.36 6.36
CA VAL A 288 78.71 42.45 7.59
C VAL A 288 79.76 41.36 7.63
N GLU A 289 79.40 40.13 7.26
CA GLU A 289 80.34 39.00 7.22
C GLU A 289 81.43 39.20 6.16
N LEU A 290 81.08 39.71 4.98
CA LEU A 290 82.03 40.08 3.92
C LEU A 290 83.00 41.16 4.40
N LYS A 291 82.50 42.24 5.03
CA LYS A 291 83.34 43.32 5.58
C LYS A 291 84.32 42.79 6.64
N LYS A 292 83.85 41.88 7.50
CA LYS A 292 84.70 41.22 8.50
C LYS A 292 85.82 40.39 7.86
N ARG A 293 85.50 39.58 6.85
CA ARG A 293 86.48 38.77 6.11
C ARG A 293 87.51 39.61 5.36
N ILE A 294 87.10 40.74 4.77
CA ILE A 294 88.02 41.70 4.14
C ILE A 294 88.96 42.33 5.17
N ALA A 295 88.44 42.75 6.33
CA ALA A 295 89.26 43.31 7.40
C ALA A 295 90.29 42.31 7.94
N GLU A 296 89.91 41.04 8.10
CA GLU A 296 90.81 39.95 8.47
C GLU A 296 91.89 39.71 7.39
N ALA A 297 91.52 39.73 6.10
CA ALA A 297 92.46 39.56 5.00
C ALA A 297 93.46 40.73 4.89
N VAL A 298 93.02 41.99 5.05
CA VAL A 298 93.88 43.18 5.05
C VAL A 298 94.86 43.17 6.22
N ASN A 299 94.42 42.71 7.40
CA ASN A 299 95.32 42.58 8.56
C ASN A 299 96.36 41.45 8.38
N SER A 300 96.10 40.50 7.48
CA SER A 300 97.02 39.39 7.18
C SER A 300 98.01 39.68 6.03
N SER A 301 97.78 40.71 5.20
CA SER A 301 98.69 41.11 4.11
C SER A 301 99.58 42.29 4.53
N ASN A 302 100.88 42.02 4.69
CA ASN A 302 101.90 43.05 4.94
C ASN A 302 102.22 43.80 3.63
N VAL A 303 101.39 44.77 3.22
CA VAL A 303 101.72 45.70 2.13
C VAL A 303 101.69 47.16 2.65
N PRO A 304 102.79 47.93 2.53
CA PRO A 304 102.81 49.34 2.88
C PRO A 304 102.57 50.21 1.64
N ALA A 305 101.44 50.93 1.54
CA ALA A 305 101.32 52.10 0.65
C ALA A 305 100.08 52.97 0.95
N SER A 306 100.21 54.25 0.57
CA SER A 306 99.43 55.45 0.91
C SER A 306 97.94 55.44 0.52
N SER A 307 97.20 56.35 1.17
CA SER A 307 95.74 56.42 1.28
C SER A 307 94.94 56.73 0.01
N GLU A 308 95.57 56.94 -1.15
CA GLU A 308 94.83 57.35 -2.37
C GLU A 308 94.43 56.16 -3.28
N GLU A 309 95.12 55.01 -3.23
CA GLU A 309 94.75 53.83 -4.05
C GLU A 309 93.61 52.97 -3.44
N LYS A 310 93.18 53.28 -2.21
CA LYS A 310 92.16 52.51 -1.49
C LYS A 310 90.71 52.81 -1.94
N GLU A 311 90.43 54.01 -2.44
CA GLU A 311 89.08 54.37 -2.89
C GLU A 311 88.74 53.81 -4.27
N GLU A 312 89.73 53.70 -5.17
CA GLU A 312 89.52 53.24 -6.54
C GLU A 312 89.34 51.71 -6.65
N ALA A 313 89.97 50.94 -5.75
CA ALA A 313 89.81 49.48 -5.70
C ALA A 313 88.46 49.02 -5.11
N MET A 314 87.80 49.84 -4.29
CA MET A 314 86.47 49.55 -3.75
C MET A 314 85.35 49.66 -4.79
N ALA A 315 85.54 50.45 -5.85
CA ALA A 315 84.53 50.70 -6.88
C ALA A 315 84.42 49.59 -7.95
N ALA A 316 85.35 48.63 -7.99
CA ALA A 316 85.46 47.65 -9.09
C ALA A 316 84.92 46.24 -8.77
N CYS A 317 84.41 45.98 -7.57
CA CYS A 317 83.85 44.67 -7.21
C CYS A 317 82.32 44.64 -7.36
N GLU A 318 81.82 44.26 -8.53
CA GLU A 318 80.47 43.67 -8.60
C GLU A 318 80.50 42.29 -7.91
N PRO A 319 79.64 42.03 -6.92
CA PRO A 319 79.62 40.72 -6.27
C PRO A 319 78.89 39.70 -7.16
N VAL A 320 79.64 38.67 -7.55
CA VAL A 320 79.13 37.45 -8.18
C VAL A 320 78.13 36.79 -7.22
N SER A 321 76.85 36.88 -7.56
CA SER A 321 75.73 36.37 -6.79
C SER A 321 75.64 34.83 -6.88
N PHE A 322 75.92 34.13 -5.78
CA PHE A 322 75.48 32.75 -5.60
C PHE A 322 74.04 32.72 -5.07
N LEU A 323 73.07 33.00 -5.94
CA LEU A 323 71.66 32.77 -5.66
C LEU A 323 71.37 31.27 -5.75
N CYS A 324 71.10 30.61 -4.61
CA CYS A 324 70.33 29.37 -4.60
C CYS A 324 68.89 29.68 -5.05
N ARG A 325 68.70 29.71 -6.36
CA ARG A 325 67.41 29.89 -7.02
C ARG A 325 66.51 28.70 -6.69
N LEU A 326 65.49 28.89 -5.85
CA LEU A 326 64.34 27.98 -5.81
C LEU A 326 63.86 27.82 -7.26
N PRO A 327 63.70 26.59 -7.78
CA PRO A 327 63.30 26.42 -9.16
C PRO A 327 61.91 27.04 -9.32
N GLN A 328 61.84 28.19 -10.01
CA GLN A 328 60.59 28.88 -10.33
C GLN A 328 59.68 28.07 -11.27
N ARG A 329 60.13 26.87 -11.68
CA ARG A 329 59.44 25.98 -12.60
C ARG A 329 59.41 24.56 -12.02
N ALA A 330 58.24 23.95 -12.00
CA ALA A 330 58.06 22.56 -11.58
C ALA A 330 59.03 21.66 -12.36
N LYS A 331 59.89 20.93 -11.64
CA LYS A 331 60.86 20.00 -12.25
C LYS A 331 60.17 18.79 -12.88
N GLN A 332 58.99 18.42 -12.38
CA GLN A 332 58.25 17.26 -12.85
C GLN A 332 56.77 17.40 -12.46
N THR A 333 55.87 16.93 -13.33
CA THR A 333 54.41 17.00 -13.13
C THR A 333 53.83 15.60 -13.22
N ILE A 334 53.01 15.22 -12.23
CA ILE A 334 52.27 13.95 -12.25
C ILE A 334 50.80 14.25 -12.52
N ILE A 335 50.20 13.52 -13.45
CA ILE A 335 48.75 13.45 -13.59
C ILE A 335 48.26 12.35 -12.65
N ALA A 336 47.91 12.71 -11.42
CA ALA A 336 47.58 11.71 -10.40
C ALA A 336 46.20 11.07 -10.65
N HIS A 337 45.20 11.87 -11.02
CA HIS A 337 43.84 11.42 -11.27
C HIS A 337 43.37 11.84 -12.67
N GLU A 338 42.71 10.94 -13.38
CA GLU A 338 42.26 11.17 -14.74
C GLU A 338 40.98 12.01 -14.69
N ARG A 339 41.12 13.32 -14.97
CA ARG A 339 40.00 14.23 -15.22
C ARG A 339 39.09 14.48 -14.00
N SER A 340 39.69 14.47 -12.80
CA SER A 340 39.02 14.76 -11.53
C SER A 340 39.88 15.68 -10.67
N GLU A 341 39.24 16.51 -9.85
CA GLU A 341 39.93 17.42 -8.94
C GLU A 341 40.60 16.64 -7.82
N ILE A 342 41.80 17.11 -7.43
CA ILE A 342 42.56 16.57 -6.31
C ILE A 342 42.32 17.52 -5.15
N HIS A 343 41.64 17.03 -4.11
CA HIS A 343 41.30 17.84 -2.94
C HIS A 343 42.31 17.70 -1.82
N ALA A 344 43.11 16.62 -1.82
CA ALA A 344 44.00 16.32 -0.71
C ALA A 344 45.33 15.71 -1.16
N LEU A 345 46.39 16.12 -0.47
CA LEU A 345 47.77 15.69 -0.68
C LEU A 345 48.47 15.53 0.66
N ALA A 346 49.12 14.39 0.89
CA ALA A 346 49.93 14.14 2.08
C ALA A 346 51.25 13.43 1.72
N HIS A 347 52.30 13.71 2.47
CA HIS A 347 53.57 12.99 2.39
C HIS A 347 53.73 12.12 3.63
N ASN A 348 54.45 11.01 3.51
CA ASN A 348 54.89 10.26 4.67
C ASN A 348 56.03 11.01 5.39
N SER A 349 56.31 10.66 6.64
CA SER A 349 57.33 11.29 7.49
C SER A 349 58.75 11.24 6.92
N SER A 350 59.04 10.26 6.05
CA SER A 350 60.33 10.14 5.35
C SER A 350 60.40 10.87 4.00
N GLY A 351 59.29 11.45 3.53
CA GLY A 351 59.19 12.13 2.23
C GLY A 351 59.34 11.22 1.00
N ALA A 352 59.38 9.90 1.19
CA ALA A 352 59.54 8.92 0.13
C ALA A 352 58.21 8.53 -0.56
N MET A 353 57.07 8.78 0.10
CA MET A 353 55.76 8.40 -0.41
C MET A 353 54.80 9.60 -0.40
N LEU A 354 53.96 9.65 -1.42
CA LEU A 354 52.95 10.67 -1.65
C LEU A 354 51.57 10.04 -1.74
N LEU A 355 50.59 10.62 -1.06
CA LEU A 355 49.19 10.17 -1.08
C LEU A 355 48.32 11.29 -1.63
N THR A 356 47.48 10.96 -2.61
CA THR A 356 46.52 11.89 -3.23
C THR A 356 45.11 11.40 -3.01
N GLY A 357 44.19 12.32 -2.70
CA GLY A 357 42.74 12.07 -2.61
C GLY A 357 41.99 12.93 -3.61
N SER A 358 40.97 12.35 -4.26
CA SER A 358 40.27 12.98 -5.39
C SER A 358 38.75 12.82 -5.33
N ASP A 359 38.06 13.67 -6.10
CA ASP A 359 36.63 13.58 -6.40
C ASP A 359 36.24 12.28 -7.13
N ASP A 360 37.20 11.59 -7.76
CA ASP A 360 37.00 10.27 -8.36
C ASP A 360 36.74 9.16 -7.32
N ARG A 361 36.69 9.53 -6.04
CA ARG A 361 36.42 8.67 -4.88
C ARG A 361 37.51 7.61 -4.69
N THR A 362 38.72 7.91 -5.15
CA THR A 362 39.89 7.07 -4.94
C THR A 362 40.98 7.84 -4.23
N MET A 363 41.83 7.08 -3.54
CA MET A 363 43.12 7.57 -3.07
C MET A 363 44.23 6.85 -3.81
N LYS A 364 45.29 7.54 -4.19
CA LYS A 364 46.44 6.93 -4.87
C LYS A 364 47.72 7.19 -4.11
N LEU A 365 48.51 6.14 -3.99
CA LEU A 365 49.82 6.16 -3.36
C LEU A 365 50.90 6.15 -4.44
N TRP A 366 51.89 7.03 -4.29
CA TRP A 366 52.97 7.23 -5.24
C TRP A 366 54.31 7.17 -4.53
N ASP A 367 55.32 6.66 -5.23
CA ASP A 367 56.71 6.85 -4.84
C ASP A 367 57.14 8.26 -5.23
N ALA A 368 57.58 9.06 -4.26
CA ALA A 368 57.94 10.46 -4.47
C ALA A 368 59.24 10.64 -5.28
N ARG A 369 60.10 9.61 -5.38
CA ARG A 369 61.36 9.67 -6.14
C ARG A 369 61.18 9.31 -7.59
N THR A 370 60.38 8.28 -7.87
CA THR A 370 60.14 7.77 -9.22
C THR A 370 58.83 8.26 -9.82
N LEU A 371 58.00 8.93 -9.01
CA LEU A 371 56.67 9.43 -9.37
C LEU A 371 55.74 8.34 -9.93
N SER A 372 56.03 7.09 -9.56
CA SER A 372 55.30 5.92 -10.03
C SER A 372 54.18 5.56 -9.05
N ARG A 373 53.02 5.20 -9.60
CA ARG A 373 51.86 4.79 -8.81
C ARG A 373 52.11 3.43 -8.16
N MET A 374 52.14 3.39 -6.84
CA MET A 374 52.35 2.18 -6.05
C MET A 374 51.03 1.45 -5.76
N ALA A 375 49.98 2.19 -5.40
CA ALA A 375 48.69 1.61 -5.05
C ALA A 375 47.52 2.54 -5.39
N THR A 376 46.34 1.95 -5.65
CA THR A 376 45.06 2.66 -5.76
C THR A 376 44.11 2.09 -4.72
N PHE A 377 43.63 2.93 -3.82
CA PHE A 377 42.63 2.58 -2.82
C PHE A 377 41.26 3.00 -3.35
N GLN A 378 40.41 2.00 -3.59
CA GLN A 378 39.03 2.15 -4.04
C GLN A 378 38.09 1.76 -2.90
N GLY A 379 36.89 2.36 -2.88
CA GLY A 379 35.85 2.05 -1.89
C GLY A 379 35.26 3.25 -1.16
N ALA A 380 35.75 4.47 -1.42
CA ALA A 380 35.10 5.66 -0.90
C ALA A 380 33.74 5.86 -1.62
N ILE A 381 32.68 6.06 -0.84
CA ILE A 381 31.31 6.26 -1.38
C ILE A 381 31.16 7.67 -1.97
N LYS A 382 32.02 8.59 -1.56
CA LYS A 382 32.00 10.03 -1.85
C LYS A 382 33.42 10.57 -2.05
N ALA A 383 33.54 11.82 -2.52
CA ALA A 383 34.82 12.51 -2.71
C ALA A 383 35.72 12.47 -1.46
N VAL A 384 37.03 12.34 -1.68
CA VAL A 384 38.02 12.32 -0.61
C VAL A 384 38.62 13.71 -0.46
N MET A 385 38.19 14.43 0.58
CA MET A 385 38.58 15.83 0.82
C MET A 385 39.83 15.95 1.69
N CYS A 386 40.18 14.91 2.46
CA CYS A 386 41.34 14.91 3.33
C CYS A 386 42.04 13.55 3.30
N VAL A 387 43.37 13.55 3.29
CA VAL A 387 44.18 12.34 3.40
C VAL A 387 45.30 12.54 4.42
N ALA A 388 45.65 11.48 5.16
CA ALA A 388 46.71 11.51 6.15
C ALA A 388 47.48 10.20 6.18
N PHE A 389 48.78 10.29 6.45
CA PHE A 389 49.62 9.15 6.83
C PHE A 389 49.65 9.01 8.34
N SER A 390 49.71 7.77 8.82
CA SER A 390 50.13 7.52 10.20
C SER A 390 51.61 7.88 10.37
N ASN A 391 52.01 8.22 11.60
CA ASN A 391 53.37 8.67 11.88
C ASN A 391 54.43 7.58 11.64
N ASP A 392 54.02 6.31 11.76
CA ASP A 392 54.81 5.11 11.45
C ASP A 392 54.76 4.73 9.95
N GLY A 393 53.98 5.44 9.13
CA GLY A 393 53.92 5.25 7.66
C GLY A 393 53.20 3.99 7.18
N ASN A 394 52.68 3.16 8.10
CA ASN A 394 52.05 1.88 7.78
C ASN A 394 50.57 2.00 7.40
N TYR A 395 49.92 3.09 7.81
CA TYR A 395 48.49 3.30 7.60
C TYR A 395 48.23 4.61 6.87
N VAL A 396 47.17 4.59 6.06
CA VAL A 396 46.65 5.75 5.35
C VAL A 396 45.19 5.93 5.70
N LEU A 397 44.79 7.18 5.94
CA LEU A 397 43.42 7.57 6.25
C LEU A 397 42.92 8.54 5.18
N GLY A 398 41.68 8.33 4.75
CA GLY A 398 40.94 9.24 3.88
C GLY A 398 39.63 9.64 4.55
N ALA A 399 39.33 10.93 4.55
CA ALA A 399 38.09 11.48 5.06
C ALA A 399 37.36 12.28 3.97
N ARG A 400 36.03 12.31 4.11
CA ARG A 400 35.14 13.14 3.29
C ARG A 400 35.09 14.56 3.82
#